data_AF-A0A3B9IHT2-F1
#
_entry.id   AF-A0A3B9IHT2-F1
#
_cell.length_a   1.000
_cell.length_b   1.000
_cell.length_c   1.000
_cell.angle_alpha   90.00
_cell.angle_beta   90.00
_cell.angle_gamma   90.00
#
_symmetry.space_group_name_H-M   'P 1'
#
loop_
_entity.id
_entity.type
_entity.pdbx_description
1 polymer ?
#
loop_
_entity_poly.entity_id
_entity_poly.type
_entity_poly.pdbx_seq_one_letter_code
_entity_poly.pdbx_strand_id
1 'polypeptide(L)' 'MSVQARVEALKQKHAALDEALHSEYIRPKPDDHAIAELKRSKLKVKEEISRLEIN' A
#
# COMPACT_ATOMS: atom_id res chain seq x y z
N MET A 1 -5.24 21.72 0.20
CA MET A 1 -4.97 20.42 -0.46
C MET A 1 -6.32 19.83 -0.89
N SER A 2 -6.49 19.49 -2.18
CA SER A 2 -7.73 18.90 -2.69
C SER A 2 -7.83 17.41 -2.31
N VAL A 3 -9.04 16.87 -2.33
CA VAL A 3 -9.28 15.42 -2.16
C VAL A 3 -8.50 14.62 -3.22
N GLN A 4 -8.45 15.10 -4.47
CA GLN A 4 -7.63 14.52 -5.55
C GLN A 4 -6.15 14.36 -5.18
N ALA A 5 -5.52 15.40 -4.62
CA ALA A 5 -4.10 15.32 -4.23
C ALA A 5 -3.87 14.28 -3.13
N ARG A 6 -4.83 14.10 -2.20
CA ARG A 6 -4.76 13.05 -1.18
C ARG A 6 -4.91 11.65 -1.80
N VAL A 7 -5.82 11.48 -2.74
CA VAL A 7 -6.03 10.20 -3.45
C VAL A 7 -4.79 9.82 -4.26
N GLU A 8 -4.16 10.76 -4.97
CA GLU A 8 -2.90 10.51 -5.69
C GLU A 8 -1.77 10.10 -4.76
N ALA A 9 -1.59 10.79 -3.64
CA ALA A 9 -0.57 10.44 -2.64
C ALA A 9 -0.81 9.03 -2.06
N LEU A 10 -2.07 8.67 -1.80
CA LEU A 10 -2.42 7.32 -1.34
C LEU A 10 -2.16 6.26 -2.42
N LYS A 11 -2.45 6.56 -3.70
CA LYS A 11 -2.15 5.67 -4.83
C LYS A 11 -0.64 5.44 -4.97
N GLN A 12 0.18 6.49 -4.83
CA GLN A 12 1.63 6.36 -4.81
C GLN A 12 2.11 5.50 -3.63
N LYS A 13 1.56 5.71 -2.43
CA LYS A 13 1.88 4.90 -1.26
C LYS A 13 1.50 3.43 -1.45
N HIS A 14 0.36 3.15 -2.08
CA HIS A 14 -0.06 1.80 -2.41
C HIS A 14 0.91 1.13 -3.38
N ALA A 15 1.36 1.84 -4.42
CA ALA A 15 2.34 1.32 -5.37
C ALA A 15 3.69 1.01 -4.71
N ALA A 16 4.17 1.88 -3.82
CA ALA A 16 5.41 1.65 -3.06
C ALA A 16 5.31 0.44 -2.13
N LEU A 17 4.15 0.23 -1.49
CA LEU A 17 3.90 -0.96 -0.66
C LEU A 17 3.89 -2.25 -1.49
N ASP A 18 3.41 -2.18 -2.73
CA ASP A 18 3.42 -3.30 -3.67
C ASP A 18 4.84 -3.67 -4.11
N GLU A 19 5.66 -2.68 -4.42
CA GLU A 19 7.06 -2.88 -4.78
C GLU A 19 7.86 -3.47 -3.61
N ALA A 20 7.66 -2.95 -2.39
CA ALA A 20 8.28 -3.48 -1.18
C ALA A 20 7.88 -4.94 -0.92
N LEU A 21 6.59 -5.26 -1.10
CA LEU A 21 6.08 -6.62 -0.96
C LEU A 21 6.70 -7.56 -2.01
N HIS A 22 6.78 -7.12 -3.27
CA HIS A 22 7.40 -7.89 -4.34
C HIS A 22 8.89 -8.13 -4.05
N SER A 23 9.61 -7.10 -3.61
CA SER A 23 11.02 -7.21 -3.22
C SER A 23 11.24 -8.21 -2.09
N GLU A 24 10.33 -8.30 -1.13
CA GLU A 24 10.44 -9.27 -0.03
C GLU A 24 10.13 -10.69 -0.53
N TYR A 25 9.18 -10.85 -1.45
CA TYR A 25 8.84 -12.14 -2.06
C TYR A 25 9.96 -12.75 -2.90
N ILE A 26 10.75 -11.93 -3.60
CA ILE A 26 11.88 -12.41 -4.43
C ILE A 26 13.15 -12.62 -3.61
N ARG A 27 13.16 -12.23 -2.32
CA ARG A 27 14.33 -12.34 -1.47
C ARG A 27 14.64 -13.82 -1.17
N PRO A 28 15.91 -14.25 -1.17
CA PRO A 28 16.29 -15.63 -0.85
C PRO A 28 15.84 -16.12 0.54
N LYS A 29 15.62 -15.18 1.46
CA LYS A 29 15.02 -15.41 2.78
C LYS A 29 13.95 -14.36 3.01
N PRO A 30 12.68 -14.64 2.66
CA PRO A 30 11.58 -13.72 2.92
C PRO A 30 11.30 -13.64 4.42
N ASP A 31 11.05 -12.43 4.91
CA ASP A 31 10.50 -12.18 6.24
C ASP A 31 8.97 -12.18 6.17
N ASP A 32 8.37 -13.30 6.61
CA ASP A 32 6.92 -13.47 6.64
C ASP A 32 6.20 -12.43 7.50
N HIS A 33 6.83 -11.94 8.57
CA HIS A 33 6.27 -10.89 9.41
C HIS A 33 6.26 -9.54 8.66
N ALA A 34 7.37 -9.21 7.97
CA ALA A 34 7.43 -8.03 7.12
C ALA A 34 6.39 -8.09 5.99
N ILE A 35 6.24 -9.24 5.34
CA ILE A 35 5.21 -9.46 4.30
C ILE A 35 3.80 -9.24 4.88
N ALA A 36 3.51 -9.78 6.06
CA ALA A 36 2.20 -9.61 6.70
C ALA A 36 1.90 -8.15 7.02
N GLU A 37 2.88 -7.41 7.54
CA GLU A 37 2.74 -5.98 7.84
C GLU A 37 2.58 -5.12 6.58
N LEU A 38 3.31 -5.44 5.51
CA LEU A 38 3.17 -4.80 4.20
C LEU A 38 1.77 -5.02 3.62
N LYS A 39 1.23 -6.25 3.69
CA LYS A 39 -0.15 -6.56 3.26
C LYS A 39 -1.19 -5.79 4.07
N ARG A 40 -1.04 -5.73 5.39
CA ARG A 40 -1.95 -4.96 6.27
C ARG A 40 -1.93 -3.48 5.93
N SER A 41 -0.73 -2.93 5.69
CA SER A 41 -0.56 -1.53 5.30
C SER A 41 -1.20 -1.25 3.95
N LYS A 42 -1.01 -2.15 2.98
CA LYS A 42 -1.62 -2.07 1.65
C LYS A 42 -3.15 -2.11 1.72
N LEU A 43 -3.71 -2.98 2.56
CA LEU A 43 -5.16 -3.06 2.77
C LEU A 43 -5.71 -1.75 3.35
N LYS A 44 -5.08 -1.18 4.37
CA LYS A 44 -5.50 0.10 4.96
C LYS A 44 -5.48 1.25 3.95
N VAL A 45 -4.44 1.35 3.14
CA VAL A 45 -4.34 2.38 2.10
C VAL A 45 -5.42 2.19 1.04
N LYS A 46 -5.69 0.95 0.62
CA LYS A 46 -6.77 0.64 -0.32
C LYS A 46 -8.14 1.04 0.24
N GLU A 47 -8.42 0.73 1.50
CA GLU A 47 -9.66 1.14 2.16
C GLU A 47 -9.81 2.66 2.26
N GLU A 48 -8.71 3.37 2.54
CA GLU A 48 -8.71 4.83 2.61
C GLU A 48 -8.96 5.46 1.23
N ILE A 49 -8.35 4.92 0.16
CA ILE A 49 -8.64 5.33 -1.22
C ILE A 49 -10.11 5.10 -1.53
N SER A 50 -10.65 3.90 -1.28
CA SER A 50 -12.06 3.59 -1.55
C SER A 50 -13.01 4.50 -0.78
N ARG A 51 -12.71 4.84 0.48
CA ARG A 51 -13.50 5.80 1.26
C ARG A 51 -13.48 7.21 0.67
N LEU A 52 -12.37 7.63 0.08
CA LEU A 52 -12.22 8.94 -0.54
C LEU A 52 -12.77 9.00 -1.98
N GLU A 53 -12.83 7.87 -2.68
CA GLU A 53 -13.40 7.78 -4.04
C GLU A 53 -14.94 7.66 -4.05
N ILE A 54 -15.55 7.16 -2.97
CA ILE A 54 -17.01 7.01 -2.83
C ILE A 54 -17.69 8.31 -2.33
N ASN A 55 -16.93 9.23 -1.75
CA ASN A 55 -17.41 10.50 -1.19
C ASN A 55 -17.26 11.64 -2.21
#